data_AF-A0A1U7P0L5-F1
#
_entry.id   AF-A0A1U7P0L5-F1
#
_cell.length_a   1.000
_cell.length_b   1.000
_cell.length_c   1.000
_cell.angle_alpha   90.00
_cell.angle_beta   90.00
_cell.angle_gamma   90.00
#
_symmetry.space_group_name_H-M   'P 1'
#
loop_
_entity.id
_entity.type
_entity.pdbx_description
1 polymer ?
#
loop_
_entity_poly.entity_id
_entity_poly.type
_entity_poly.pdbx_seq_one_letter_code
_entity_poly.pdbx_strand_id
1 'polypeptide(L)'
;MLDERTPVVAGQPLCALDLDDVIVNGQLLPSAAVLVDELNTYAEVSVSGGGLHLLAASTVAPGARRGKVNDLSVELITTGFLAITGVRWPETPPEIALRRAELAQLRRDLDPGSPPPCFRPAARPVADVLSALLGQRNGTKVRRLLIDGDTSGYPSPSEAVFAAARLIAWRTRDAGVIEVLLRESPLYTSRWERPVAAGRTWITHTVYRALSADRKGVHQ
;
A
#
# COMPACT_ATOMS: atom_id res chain seq x y z
N MET A 1 -11.11 19.29 -8.11
CA MET A 1 -11.55 20.31 -7.14
C MET A 1 -11.68 19.63 -5.79
N LEU A 2 -11.17 20.25 -4.73
CA LEU A 2 -11.42 19.78 -3.36
C LEU A 2 -12.86 20.17 -2.98
N ASP A 3 -13.54 19.33 -2.21
CA ASP A 3 -14.87 19.64 -1.64
C ASP A 3 -14.77 20.88 -0.74
N GLU A 4 -15.78 21.77 -0.76
CA GLU A 4 -15.85 22.99 0.07
C GLU A 4 -15.75 22.68 1.57
N ARG A 5 -16.05 21.45 1.98
CA ARG A 5 -15.93 20.97 3.36
C ARG A 5 -14.53 20.50 3.73
N THR A 6 -13.59 20.48 2.78
CA THR A 6 -12.21 20.07 3.04
C THR A 6 -11.46 21.27 3.59
N PRO A 7 -11.00 21.24 4.86
CA PRO A 7 -10.13 22.30 5.37
C PRO A 7 -8.84 22.36 4.55
N VAL A 8 -8.44 23.57 4.16
CA VAL A 8 -7.29 23.82 3.29
C VAL A 8 -6.36 24.85 3.94
N VAL A 9 -5.06 24.57 3.91
CA VAL A 9 -4.00 25.49 4.31
C VAL A 9 -3.01 25.61 3.14
N ALA A 10 -2.67 26.84 2.75
CA ALA A 10 -1.78 27.12 1.61
C ALA A 10 -2.17 26.39 0.30
N GLY A 11 -3.48 26.25 0.04
CA GLY A 11 -4.00 25.57 -1.15
C GLY A 11 -3.84 24.04 -1.14
N GLN A 12 -3.52 23.43 0.00
CA GLN A 12 -3.46 21.99 0.20
C GLN A 12 -4.43 21.52 1.30
N PRO A 13 -4.99 20.30 1.19
CA PRO A 13 -5.86 19.78 2.22
C PRO A 13 -5.10 19.60 3.53
N LEU A 14 -5.80 19.85 4.65
CA LEU A 14 -5.29 19.62 5.98
C LEU A 14 -5.26 18.12 6.29
N CYS A 15 -4.14 17.66 6.81
CA CYS A 15 -3.95 16.32 7.33
C CYS A 15 -3.61 16.42 8.82
N ALA A 16 -4.04 15.42 9.58
CA ALA A 16 -3.67 15.30 10.98
C ALA A 16 -3.01 13.94 11.26
N LEU A 17 -2.03 13.94 12.14
CA LEU A 17 -1.50 12.74 12.77
C LEU A 17 -2.02 12.71 14.20
N ASP A 18 -2.59 11.58 14.59
CA ASP A 18 -3.00 11.31 15.97
C ASP A 18 -2.04 10.27 16.57
N LEU A 19 -1.37 10.67 17.65
CA LEU A 19 -0.38 9.89 18.38
C LEU A 19 -0.89 9.63 19.80
N ASP A 20 -1.30 8.39 20.05
CA ASP A 20 -1.80 7.94 21.36
C ASP A 20 -0.65 7.59 22.32
N ASP A 21 -0.80 7.95 23.60
CA ASP A 21 0.09 7.56 24.71
C ASP A 21 1.60 7.84 24.49
N VAL A 22 1.92 8.95 23.83
CA VAL A 22 3.29 9.36 23.52
C VAL A 22 3.93 10.30 24.53
N ILE A 23 3.14 10.85 25.47
CA ILE A 23 3.63 11.73 26.52
C ILE A 23 3.70 10.94 27.83
N VAL A 24 4.91 10.77 28.35
CA VAL A 24 5.18 10.08 29.63
C VAL A 24 5.96 11.02 30.53
N ASN A 25 5.42 11.30 31.72
CA ASN A 25 6.00 12.24 32.69
C ASN A 25 6.31 13.63 32.10
N GLY A 26 5.46 14.10 31.18
CA GLY A 26 5.61 15.40 30.51
C GLY A 26 6.69 15.43 29.41
N GLN A 27 7.22 14.27 29.01
CA GLN A 27 8.20 14.15 27.92
C GLN A 27 7.65 13.26 26.81
N LEU A 28 8.04 13.55 25.57
CA LEU A 28 7.71 12.69 24.44
C LEU A 28 8.55 11.41 24.46
N LEU A 29 7.93 10.31 24.03
CA LEU A 29 8.69 9.10 23.65
C LEU A 29 9.72 9.46 22.56
N PRO A 30 10.93 8.86 22.58
CA PRO A 30 11.97 9.18 21.60
C PRO A 30 11.52 9.02 20.14
N SER A 31 10.73 7.98 19.84
CA SER A 31 10.19 7.77 18.49
C SER A 31 9.17 8.84 18.08
N ALA A 32 8.38 9.35 19.03
CA ALA A 32 7.45 10.46 18.79
C ALA A 32 8.19 11.78 18.60
N ALA A 33 9.24 12.05 19.37
CA ALA A 33 10.06 13.25 19.22
C ALA A 33 10.71 13.32 17.82
N VAL A 34 11.27 12.21 17.33
CA VAL A 34 11.83 12.15 15.96
C VAL A 34 10.77 12.50 14.91
N LEU A 35 9.57 11.93 15.01
CA LEU A 35 8.50 12.23 14.05
C LEU A 35 8.00 13.67 14.13
N VAL A 36 7.92 14.24 15.34
CA VAL A 36 7.57 15.65 15.58
C VAL A 36 8.60 16.58 14.95
N ASP A 37 9.89 16.29 15.16
CA ASP A 37 11.01 17.07 14.61
C ASP A 37 11.11 16.94 13.08
N GLU A 38 10.87 15.75 12.53
CA GLU A 38 10.87 15.52 11.08
C GLU A 38 9.72 16.26 10.39
N LEU A 39 8.50 16.19 10.96
CA LEU A 39 7.35 16.86 10.38
C LEU A 39 7.38 18.37 10.60
N ASN A 40 7.98 18.83 11.71
CA ASN A 40 8.22 20.23 12.07
C ASN A 40 7.06 21.16 11.68
N THR A 41 5.92 20.94 12.33
CA THR A 41 4.65 21.63 12.08
C THR A 41 3.92 21.83 13.40
N TYR A 42 2.81 22.57 13.38
CA TYR A 42 1.95 22.72 14.55
C TYR A 42 1.61 21.37 15.19
N ALA A 43 1.87 21.27 16.51
CA ALA A 43 1.43 20.16 17.33
C ALA A 43 0.77 20.64 18.62
N GLU A 44 -0.19 19.87 19.12
CA GLU A 44 -0.92 20.13 20.35
C GLU A 44 -1.17 18.86 21.17
N VAL A 45 -1.26 19.02 22.47
CA VAL A 45 -1.57 17.94 23.41
C VAL A 45 -3.03 17.52 23.20
N SER A 46 -3.27 16.21 23.09
CA SER A 46 -4.62 15.66 22.90
C SER A 46 -5.48 15.82 24.15
N VAL A 47 -6.78 15.54 24.03
CA VAL A 47 -7.75 15.67 25.14
C VAL A 47 -7.39 14.80 26.34
N SER A 48 -6.73 13.65 26.13
CA SER A 48 -6.32 12.75 27.22
C SER A 48 -5.14 13.29 28.03
N GLY A 49 -4.39 14.27 27.52
CA GLY A 49 -3.13 14.74 28.09
C GLY A 49 -1.93 13.82 27.84
N GLY A 50 -2.16 12.57 27.43
CA GLY A 50 -1.12 11.58 27.12
C GLY A 50 -0.76 11.47 25.64
N GLY A 51 -1.59 12.01 24.75
CA GLY A 51 -1.38 11.97 23.30
C GLY A 51 -1.01 13.32 22.70
N LEU A 52 -0.67 13.30 21.41
CA LEU A 52 -0.28 14.46 20.64
C LEU A 52 -0.95 14.45 19.26
N HIS A 53 -1.52 15.58 18.85
CA HIS A 53 -1.99 15.80 17.48
C HIS A 53 -0.99 16.67 16.73
N LEU A 54 -0.62 16.28 15.51
CA LEU A 54 0.16 17.11 14.59
C LEU A 54 -0.69 17.47 13.38
N LEU A 55 -0.65 18.74 12.98
CA LEU A 55 -1.42 19.24 11.84
C LEU A 55 -0.47 19.71 10.73
N ALA A 56 -0.67 19.23 9.51
CA ALA A 56 0.15 19.62 8.35
C ALA A 56 -0.70 19.71 7.08
N ALA A 57 -0.31 20.59 6.16
CA ALA A 57 -0.96 20.73 4.86
C ALA A 57 -0.25 19.86 3.83
N SER A 58 -0.96 18.96 3.15
CA SER A 58 -0.44 18.20 2.00
C SER A 58 -1.54 17.37 1.34
N THR A 59 -1.46 17.16 0.02
CA THR A 59 -2.17 16.04 -0.62
C THR A 59 -1.38 14.75 -0.41
N VAL A 60 -1.99 13.78 0.26
CA VAL A 60 -1.39 12.46 0.53
C VAL A 60 -2.08 11.40 -0.32
N ALA A 61 -1.32 10.41 -0.80
CA ALA A 61 -1.88 9.24 -1.47
C ALA A 61 -2.83 8.47 -0.55
N PRO A 62 -3.85 7.77 -1.09
CA PRO A 62 -4.69 6.86 -0.32
C PRO A 62 -3.85 5.71 0.23
N GLY A 63 -4.23 5.18 1.40
CA GLY A 63 -3.55 4.06 2.05
C GLY A 63 -4.12 3.78 3.43
N ALA A 64 -3.45 2.91 4.18
CA ALA A 64 -3.82 2.56 5.55
C ALA A 64 -3.94 3.80 6.44
N ARG A 65 -5.05 3.92 7.17
CA ARG A 65 -5.26 5.03 8.11
C ARG A 65 -4.40 4.89 9.37
N ARG A 66 -4.21 3.65 9.85
CA ARG A 66 -3.46 3.31 11.07
C ARG A 66 -2.34 2.35 10.72
N GLY A 67 -1.22 2.48 11.42
CA GLY A 67 -0.05 1.62 11.23
C GLY A 67 1.04 1.95 12.24
N LYS A 68 2.24 1.40 12.00
CA LYS A 68 3.42 1.70 12.80
C LYS A 68 4.49 2.34 11.95
N VAL A 69 5.11 3.40 12.47
CA VAL A 69 6.26 4.09 11.88
C VAL A 69 7.34 4.11 12.95
N ASN A 70 8.49 3.46 12.72
CA ASN A 70 9.56 3.36 13.72
C ASN A 70 9.05 2.89 15.12
N ASP A 71 8.27 1.80 15.13
CA ASP A 71 7.59 1.23 16.30
C ASP A 71 6.55 2.12 17.01
N LEU A 72 6.36 3.36 16.56
CA LEU A 72 5.33 4.28 17.02
C LEU A 72 4.00 3.98 16.31
N SER A 73 2.93 3.81 17.08
CA SER A 73 1.57 3.76 16.54
C SER A 73 1.16 5.13 16.03
N VAL A 74 0.79 5.23 14.76
CA VAL A 74 0.38 6.48 14.12
C VAL A 74 -0.96 6.29 13.44
N GLU A 75 -1.87 7.24 13.61
CA GLU A 75 -3.07 7.38 12.81
C GLU A 75 -3.01 8.63 11.93
N LEU A 76 -3.04 8.45 10.62
CA LEU A 76 -3.07 9.54 9.64
C LEU A 76 -4.49 9.82 9.17
N ILE A 77 -5.03 10.95 9.62
CA ILE A 77 -6.40 11.41 9.38
C ILE A 77 -6.40 12.43 8.23
N THR A 78 -6.94 12.00 7.09
CA THR A 78 -7.21 12.87 5.92
C THR A 78 -8.70 13.14 5.73
N THR A 79 -9.55 12.40 6.45
CA THR A 79 -11.01 12.50 6.43
C THR A 79 -11.58 12.11 7.79
N GLY A 80 -12.62 12.80 8.26
CA GLY A 80 -13.27 12.53 9.54
C GLY A 80 -13.15 13.71 10.50
N PHE A 81 -13.17 13.42 11.80
CA PHE A 81 -13.09 14.40 12.86
C PHE A 81 -11.85 14.18 13.72
N LEU A 82 -11.30 15.28 14.23
CA LEU A 82 -10.22 15.31 15.22
C LEU A 82 -10.60 16.36 16.27
N ALA A 83 -10.39 16.05 17.55
CA ALA A 83 -10.56 17.05 18.60
C ALA A 83 -9.41 18.06 18.58
N ILE A 84 -9.72 19.35 18.61
CA ILE A 84 -8.71 20.42 18.67
C ILE A 84 -8.68 20.99 20.08
N THR A 85 -7.52 21.01 20.73
CA THR A 85 -7.35 21.49 22.10
C THR A 85 -6.77 22.91 22.16
N GLY A 86 -5.95 23.31 21.18
CA GLY A 86 -5.19 24.56 21.21
C GLY A 86 -4.04 24.57 22.24
N VAL A 87 -3.80 23.46 22.96
CA VAL A 87 -2.72 23.34 23.93
C VAL A 87 -1.44 22.95 23.20
N ARG A 88 -0.75 23.96 22.65
CA ARG A 88 0.43 23.75 21.80
C ARG A 88 1.56 23.02 22.54
N TRP A 89 2.22 22.07 21.87
CA TRP A 89 3.48 21.52 22.34
C TRP A 89 4.60 22.57 22.21
N PRO A 90 5.30 22.96 23.30
CA PRO A 90 6.15 24.15 23.33
C PRO A 90 7.24 24.21 22.24
N GLU A 91 7.80 23.07 21.86
CA GLU A 91 8.96 22.94 20.97
C GLU A 91 8.59 22.86 19.47
N THR A 92 7.30 22.99 19.14
CA THR A 92 6.82 22.93 17.75
C THR A 92 6.46 24.29 17.18
N PRO A 93 6.52 24.50 15.85
CA PRO A 93 6.07 25.74 15.23
C PRO A 93 4.62 26.11 15.60
N PRO A 94 4.29 27.40 15.72
CA PRO A 94 2.91 27.83 15.96
C PRO A 94 2.00 27.73 14.73
N GLU A 95 2.58 27.45 13.55
CA GLU A 95 1.88 27.43 12.26
C GLU A 95 1.74 26.01 11.70
N ILE A 96 0.65 25.78 10.99
CA ILE A 96 0.44 24.55 10.21
C ILE A 96 1.27 24.67 8.91
N ALA A 97 2.33 23.87 8.81
CA ALA A 97 3.26 23.92 7.70
C ALA A 97 2.82 23.05 6.50
N LEU A 98 3.28 23.43 5.30
CA LEU A 98 3.16 22.62 4.09
C LEU A 98 4.24 21.53 4.09
N ARG A 99 3.85 20.26 4.21
CA ARG A 99 4.78 19.13 4.41
C ARG A 99 4.57 18.01 3.39
N ARG A 100 4.86 18.33 2.11
CA ARG A 100 4.61 17.41 0.99
C ARG A 100 5.50 16.18 1.03
N ALA A 101 6.80 16.38 1.21
CA ALA A 101 7.78 15.29 1.12
C ALA A 101 7.69 14.38 2.35
N GLU A 102 7.54 15.00 3.52
CA GLU A 102 7.50 14.38 4.84
C GLU A 102 6.22 13.55 4.98
N LEU A 103 5.03 14.08 4.66
CA LEU A 103 3.79 13.28 4.67
C LEU A 103 3.75 12.20 3.59
N ALA A 104 4.42 12.42 2.44
CA ALA A 104 4.54 11.37 1.42
C ALA A 104 5.45 10.23 1.88
N GLN A 105 6.53 10.54 2.61
CA GLN A 105 7.41 9.54 3.22
C GLN A 105 6.68 8.81 4.34
N LEU A 106 6.06 9.53 5.27
CA LEU A 106 5.23 8.95 6.33
C LEU A 106 4.17 8.00 5.77
N ARG A 107 3.48 8.37 4.68
CA ARG A 107 2.49 7.49 4.04
C ARG A 107 3.11 6.19 3.55
N ARG A 108 4.33 6.24 2.99
CA ARG A 108 5.07 5.03 2.57
C ARG A 108 5.50 4.20 3.76
N ASP A 109 5.86 4.81 4.88
CA ASP A 109 6.30 4.06 6.06
C ASP A 109 5.12 3.44 6.81
N LEU A 110 3.99 4.16 6.87
CA LEU A 110 2.74 3.72 7.48
C LEU A 110 2.06 2.61 6.68
N ASP A 111 2.11 2.74 5.35
CA ASP A 111 1.58 1.78 4.39
C ASP A 111 2.66 1.50 3.33
N PRO A 112 3.67 0.67 3.66
CA PRO A 112 4.73 0.29 2.73
C PRO A 112 4.21 -0.53 1.54
N GLY A 113 2.89 -0.78 1.50
CA GLY A 113 2.30 -1.88 0.78
C GLY A 113 2.81 -3.21 1.33
N SER A 114 2.36 -4.31 0.74
CA SER A 114 3.17 -5.52 0.83
C SER A 114 4.51 -5.20 0.17
N PRO A 115 5.65 -5.64 0.77
CA PRO A 115 6.94 -5.52 0.12
C PRO A 115 6.80 -6.00 -1.33
N PRO A 116 7.48 -5.37 -2.32
CA PRO A 116 7.55 -5.96 -3.63
C PRO A 116 7.96 -7.41 -3.39
N PRO A 117 7.18 -8.39 -3.85
CA PRO A 117 7.41 -9.79 -3.56
C PRO A 117 8.88 -10.06 -3.83
N CYS A 118 9.62 -10.38 -2.77
CA CYS A 118 11.05 -10.57 -2.88
C CYS A 118 11.30 -11.62 -3.95
N PHE A 119 12.08 -11.26 -4.97
CA PHE A 119 12.52 -12.19 -6.00
C PHE A 119 13.50 -13.15 -5.32
N ARG A 120 12.97 -14.17 -4.64
CA ARG A 120 13.75 -15.36 -4.38
C ARG A 120 13.74 -16.09 -5.72
N PRO A 121 14.89 -16.34 -6.36
CA PRO A 121 14.89 -17.29 -7.46
C PRO A 121 14.25 -18.56 -6.91
N ALA A 122 13.20 -19.03 -7.57
CA ALA A 122 12.59 -20.28 -7.18
C ALA A 122 13.71 -21.31 -7.01
N ALA A 123 13.77 -21.98 -5.86
CA ALA A 123 14.67 -23.11 -5.65
C ALA A 123 14.39 -24.26 -6.66
N ARG A 124 13.39 -24.10 -7.53
CA ARG A 124 12.98 -25.00 -8.59
C ARG A 124 12.94 -24.25 -9.94
N PRO A 125 13.44 -24.84 -11.03
CA PRO A 125 13.27 -24.32 -12.39
C PRO A 125 11.81 -23.98 -12.74
N VAL A 126 11.58 -22.91 -13.50
CA VAL A 126 10.25 -22.47 -13.95
C VAL A 126 9.49 -23.59 -14.72
N ALA A 127 10.23 -24.40 -15.48
CA ALA A 127 9.69 -25.56 -16.20
C ALA A 127 9.04 -26.60 -15.26
N ASP A 128 9.59 -26.79 -14.07
CA ASP A 128 9.03 -27.72 -13.07
C ASP A 128 7.74 -27.17 -12.47
N VAL A 129 7.64 -25.84 -12.34
CA VAL A 129 6.43 -25.16 -11.86
C VAL A 129 5.31 -25.27 -12.90
N LEU A 130 5.61 -25.03 -14.19
CA LEU A 130 4.62 -25.17 -15.27
C LEU A 130 4.13 -26.62 -15.38
N SER A 131 5.05 -27.59 -15.36
CA SER A 131 4.71 -29.02 -15.38
C SER A 131 3.83 -29.41 -14.20
N ALA A 132 4.15 -28.93 -13.00
CA ALA A 132 3.33 -29.17 -11.81
C ALA A 132 1.95 -28.51 -11.89
N LEU A 133 1.82 -27.31 -12.49
CA LEU A 133 0.55 -26.62 -12.69
C LEU A 133 -0.36 -27.37 -13.68
N LEU A 134 0.21 -27.92 -14.76
CA LEU A 134 -0.54 -28.72 -15.75
C LEU A 134 -1.06 -30.03 -15.16
N GLY A 135 -0.37 -30.61 -14.17
CA GLY A 135 -0.80 -31.83 -13.48
C GLY A 135 -1.90 -31.65 -12.42
N GLN A 136 -2.37 -30.43 -12.17
CA GLN A 136 -3.40 -30.17 -11.16
C GLN A 136 -4.82 -30.46 -11.66
N ARG A 137 -5.80 -30.52 -10.74
CA ARG A 137 -7.24 -30.67 -11.08
C ARG A 137 -7.75 -29.56 -12.01
N ASN A 138 -7.15 -28.37 -11.95
CA ASN A 138 -7.42 -27.22 -12.81
C ASN A 138 -6.42 -27.10 -13.99
N GLY A 139 -5.64 -28.13 -14.27
CA GLY A 139 -4.59 -28.14 -15.30
C GLY A 139 -5.11 -27.82 -16.71
N THR A 140 -6.34 -28.20 -17.05
CA THR A 140 -6.99 -27.81 -18.31
C THR A 140 -7.11 -26.30 -18.44
N LYS A 141 -7.40 -25.60 -17.35
CA LYS A 141 -7.51 -24.13 -17.31
C LYS A 141 -6.14 -23.47 -17.41
N VAL A 142 -5.12 -24.09 -16.81
CA VAL A 142 -3.72 -23.66 -16.93
C VAL A 142 -3.27 -23.77 -18.39
N ARG A 143 -3.48 -24.93 -19.03
CA ARG A 143 -3.12 -25.17 -20.44
C ARG A 143 -3.79 -24.15 -21.36
N ARG A 144 -5.10 -24.00 -21.22
CA ARG A 144 -5.91 -23.07 -21.99
C ARG A 144 -5.34 -21.64 -21.96
N LEU A 145 -5.00 -21.15 -20.78
CA LEU A 145 -4.54 -19.78 -20.60
C LEU A 145 -3.05 -19.59 -20.93
N LEU A 146 -2.17 -20.46 -20.41
CA LEU A 146 -0.72 -20.26 -20.49
C LEU A 146 -0.06 -20.88 -21.73
N ILE A 147 -0.70 -21.87 -22.37
CA ILE A 147 -0.17 -22.56 -23.55
C ILE A 147 -0.95 -22.17 -24.80
N ASP A 148 -2.28 -22.25 -24.75
CA ASP A 148 -3.11 -22.03 -25.95
C ASP A 148 -3.46 -20.54 -26.14
N GLY A 149 -3.27 -19.72 -25.12
CA GLY A 149 -3.62 -18.29 -25.14
C GLY A 149 -5.13 -18.04 -25.25
N ASP A 150 -5.97 -19.05 -25.02
CA ASP A 150 -7.42 -18.94 -25.16
C ASP A 150 -8.03 -18.24 -23.95
N THR A 151 -8.39 -16.97 -24.14
CA THR A 151 -9.07 -16.15 -23.13
C THR A 151 -10.59 -16.31 -23.15
N SER A 152 -11.15 -17.23 -23.93
CA SER A 152 -12.59 -17.39 -24.04
C SER A 152 -13.20 -17.76 -22.67
N GLY A 153 -14.38 -17.22 -22.37
CA GLY A 153 -14.99 -17.35 -21.03
C GLY A 153 -14.49 -16.34 -19.99
N TYR A 154 -13.65 -15.38 -20.37
CA TYR A 154 -13.35 -14.19 -19.57
C TYR A 154 -13.97 -12.93 -20.17
N PRO A 155 -14.49 -12.00 -19.34
CA PRO A 155 -15.08 -10.75 -19.84
C PRO A 155 -14.07 -9.82 -20.53
N SER A 156 -12.78 -9.95 -20.21
CA SER A 156 -11.72 -9.15 -20.83
C SER A 156 -10.36 -9.87 -20.79
N PRO A 157 -9.41 -9.48 -21.65
CA PRO A 157 -8.04 -9.99 -21.60
C PRO A 157 -7.37 -9.75 -20.23
N SER A 158 -7.61 -8.60 -19.61
CA SER A 158 -7.09 -8.30 -18.26
C SER A 158 -7.60 -9.26 -17.19
N GLU A 159 -8.85 -9.70 -17.27
CA GLU A 159 -9.43 -10.68 -16.34
C GLU A 159 -8.84 -12.09 -16.56
N ALA A 160 -8.61 -12.49 -17.81
CA ALA A 160 -7.96 -13.76 -18.13
C ALA A 160 -6.54 -13.84 -17.56
N VAL A 161 -5.79 -12.75 -17.65
CA VAL A 161 -4.41 -12.62 -17.16
C VAL A 161 -4.36 -12.62 -15.64
N PHE A 162 -5.27 -11.89 -15.00
CA PHE A 162 -5.40 -11.94 -13.55
C PHE A 162 -5.74 -13.35 -13.07
N ALA A 163 -6.63 -14.07 -13.77
CA ALA A 163 -6.94 -15.45 -13.42
C ALA A 163 -5.76 -16.40 -13.65
N ALA A 164 -4.98 -16.24 -14.72
CA ALA A 164 -3.74 -16.97 -14.94
C ALA A 164 -2.73 -16.71 -13.82
N ALA A 165 -2.53 -15.43 -13.45
CA ALA A 165 -1.68 -15.04 -12.33
C ALA A 165 -2.11 -15.69 -11.02
N ARG A 166 -3.41 -15.78 -10.74
CA ARG A 166 -3.95 -16.47 -9.54
C ARG A 166 -3.69 -17.97 -9.55
N LEU A 167 -3.81 -18.63 -10.70
CA LEU A 167 -3.53 -20.07 -10.82
C LEU A 167 -2.05 -20.37 -10.49
N ILE A 168 -1.13 -19.57 -11.03
CA ILE A 168 0.30 -19.69 -10.75
C ILE A 168 0.60 -19.33 -9.29
N ALA A 169 0.03 -18.24 -8.79
CA ALA A 169 0.22 -17.77 -7.42
C ALA A 169 -0.18 -18.82 -6.37
N TRP A 170 -1.23 -19.60 -6.64
CA TRP A 170 -1.65 -20.70 -5.76
C TRP A 170 -0.58 -21.79 -5.60
N ARG A 171 0.31 -21.96 -6.59
CA ARG A 171 1.35 -22.98 -6.58
C ARG A 171 2.67 -22.51 -5.97
N THR A 172 3.16 -21.34 -6.38
CA THR A 172 4.55 -20.93 -6.09
C THR A 172 4.65 -19.77 -5.12
N ARG A 173 3.61 -18.91 -4.99
CA ARG A 173 3.65 -17.66 -4.20
C ARG A 173 4.81 -16.70 -4.52
N ASP A 174 5.58 -17.01 -5.55
CA ASP A 174 6.78 -16.32 -6.01
C ASP A 174 6.42 -15.45 -7.20
N ALA A 175 6.52 -14.13 -7.03
CA ALA A 175 6.19 -13.20 -8.09
C ALA A 175 7.10 -13.28 -9.30
N GLY A 176 8.37 -13.63 -9.11
CA GLY A 176 9.31 -13.76 -10.22
C GLY A 176 8.87 -14.86 -11.17
N VAL A 177 8.54 -16.03 -10.63
CA VAL A 177 8.01 -17.15 -11.42
C VAL A 177 6.69 -16.79 -12.08
N ILE A 178 5.79 -16.09 -11.38
CA ILE A 178 4.50 -15.68 -11.95
C ILE A 178 4.74 -14.73 -13.13
N GLU A 179 5.58 -13.71 -12.97
CA GLU A 179 5.88 -12.76 -14.03
C GLU A 179 6.56 -13.44 -15.24
N VAL A 180 7.53 -14.32 -15.01
CA VAL A 180 8.20 -15.07 -16.10
C VAL A 180 7.18 -15.90 -16.88
N LEU A 181 6.35 -16.70 -16.21
CA LEU A 181 5.34 -17.52 -16.87
C LEU A 181 4.29 -16.69 -17.62
N LEU A 182 3.91 -15.52 -17.10
CA LEU A 182 3.00 -14.62 -17.81
C LEU A 182 3.66 -14.01 -19.05
N ARG A 183 4.93 -13.59 -18.96
CA ARG A 183 5.68 -13.01 -20.10
C ARG A 183 5.99 -14.05 -21.18
N GLU A 184 6.22 -15.30 -20.79
CA GLU A 184 6.44 -16.42 -21.72
C GLU A 184 5.14 -16.96 -22.33
N SER A 185 3.98 -16.62 -21.76
CA SER A 185 2.68 -17.07 -22.27
C SER A 185 2.23 -16.26 -23.49
N PRO A 186 1.38 -16.84 -24.37
CA PRO A 186 0.77 -16.12 -25.49
C PRO A 186 -0.16 -14.97 -25.07
N LEU A 187 -0.50 -14.88 -23.77
CA LEU A 187 -1.29 -13.77 -23.25
C LEU A 187 -0.50 -12.45 -23.30
N TYR A 188 0.83 -12.51 -23.15
CA TYR A 188 1.68 -11.33 -23.00
C TYR A 188 1.53 -10.29 -24.12
N THR A 189 1.46 -9.02 -23.72
CA THR A 189 1.53 -7.87 -24.63
C THR A 189 2.37 -6.75 -24.02
N SER A 190 3.10 -6.03 -24.87
CA SER A 190 3.90 -4.85 -24.48
C SER A 190 3.09 -3.76 -23.79
N ARG A 191 1.76 -3.74 -23.95
CA ARG A 191 0.87 -2.85 -23.19
C ARG A 191 1.00 -3.03 -21.67
N TRP A 192 1.36 -4.22 -21.21
CA TRP A 192 1.39 -4.55 -19.79
C TRP A 192 2.67 -4.11 -19.08
N GLU A 193 3.68 -3.68 -19.83
CA GLU A 193 4.87 -3.03 -19.30
C GLU A 193 4.67 -1.52 -19.07
N ARG A 194 3.49 -0.99 -19.40
CA ARG A 194 3.16 0.42 -19.15
C ARG A 194 3.13 0.69 -17.63
N PRO A 195 3.65 1.85 -17.20
CA PRO A 195 3.61 2.23 -15.80
C PRO A 195 2.18 2.44 -15.32
N VAL A 196 1.92 2.07 -14.07
CA VAL A 196 0.70 2.34 -13.31
C VAL A 196 1.07 3.09 -12.02
N ALA A 197 0.07 3.45 -11.22
CA ALA A 197 0.29 4.11 -9.93
C ALA A 197 1.28 3.34 -9.02
N ALA A 198 2.00 4.08 -8.16
CA ALA A 198 3.02 3.56 -7.25
C ALA A 198 4.28 2.98 -7.93
N GLY A 199 4.64 3.46 -9.14
CA GLY A 199 5.92 3.15 -9.79
C GLY A 199 6.08 1.71 -10.28
N ARG A 200 4.96 0.98 -10.45
CA ARG A 200 4.94 -0.41 -10.95
C ARG A 200 4.50 -0.45 -12.41
N THR A 201 4.79 -1.54 -13.12
CA THR A 201 4.15 -1.84 -14.40
C THR A 201 2.79 -2.52 -14.17
N TRP A 202 1.92 -2.52 -15.18
CA TRP A 202 0.61 -3.15 -15.06
C TRP A 202 0.71 -4.66 -14.77
N ILE A 203 1.68 -5.37 -15.37
CA ILE A 203 1.91 -6.79 -15.12
C ILE A 203 2.35 -7.04 -13.67
N THR A 204 3.30 -6.26 -13.15
CA THR A 204 3.75 -6.35 -11.75
C THR A 204 2.62 -6.03 -10.77
N HIS A 205 1.80 -5.02 -11.08
CA HIS A 205 0.61 -4.70 -10.28
C HIS A 205 -0.41 -5.85 -10.30
N THR A 206 -0.58 -6.54 -11.42
CA THR A 206 -1.50 -7.70 -11.55
C THR A 206 -1.01 -8.89 -10.73
N VAL A 207 0.29 -9.19 -10.77
CA VAL A 207 0.91 -10.24 -9.94
C VAL A 207 0.77 -9.92 -8.46
N TYR A 208 1.00 -8.67 -8.07
CA TYR A 208 0.78 -8.21 -6.70
C TYR A 208 -0.67 -8.43 -6.27
N ARG A 209 -1.65 -7.99 -7.07
CA ARG A 209 -3.07 -8.22 -6.77
C ARG A 209 -3.40 -9.70 -6.66
N ALA A 210 -2.81 -10.56 -7.48
CA ALA A 210 -3.04 -12.01 -7.44
C ALA A 210 -2.45 -12.65 -6.18
N LEU A 211 -1.31 -12.15 -5.71
CA LEU A 211 -0.66 -12.60 -4.47
C LEU A 211 -1.37 -12.09 -3.21
N SER A 212 -1.95 -10.89 -3.25
CA SER A 212 -2.71 -10.29 -2.15
C SER A 212 -4.17 -10.70 -2.10
N ALA A 213 -4.70 -11.37 -3.14
CA ALA A 213 -6.03 -11.93 -3.14
C ALA A 213 -6.09 -13.14 -2.19
N ASP A 214 -6.31 -12.85 -0.90
CA ASP A 214 -6.42 -13.85 0.14
C ASP A 214 -7.57 -14.84 -0.10
N ARG A 215 -7.40 -16.02 0.50
CA ARG A 215 -8.24 -17.22 0.39
C ARG A 215 -9.63 -17.02 1.02
N LYS A 216 -10.41 -16.01 0.60
CA LYS A 216 -11.86 -16.03 0.85
C LYS A 216 -12.44 -17.16 0.01
N GLY A 217 -12.74 -18.25 0.70
CA GLY A 217 -13.38 -19.42 0.16
C GLY A 217 -14.56 -19.01 -0.70
N VAL A 218 -14.50 -19.39 -1.97
CA VAL A 218 -15.70 -19.78 -2.68
C VAL A 218 -16.24 -20.98 -1.91
N HIS A 219 -17.11 -20.72 -0.93
CA HIS A 219 -18.05 -21.75 -0.50
C HIS A 219 -18.89 -22.07 -1.73
N GLN A 220 -18.84 -23.34 -2.09
CA GLN A 220 -19.78 -23.97 -3.00
C GLN A 220 -21.21 -23.77 -2.50
#